data_AF-A0A9W8DV66-F1
#
_entry.id   AF-A0A9W8DV66-F1
#
_cell.length_a   1.000
_cell.length_b   1.000
_cell.length_c   1.000
_cell.angle_alpha   90.00
_cell.angle_beta   90.00
_cell.angle_gamma   90.00
#
_symmetry.space_group_name_H-M   'P 1'
#
loop_
_entity.id
_entity.type
_entity.pdbx_description
1 polymer ?
#
loop_
_entity_poly.entity_id
_entity_poly.type
_entity_poly.pdbx_seq_one_letter_code
_entity_poly.pdbx_strand_id
1 'polypeptide(L)'
;MSMGFHQQHTHIWLAVHGQFAPASGTAAVCRIIEFVILFNDSTATPFIMHPLMFVTGFFATLAGYLLMVSTNEQTNYLMDLHLDVGSYGITHRSFAFLTSTFSLAMVVLYEAVNYMASPVSADVEVGLESFEFPNYECRISESS
;
A
#
# COMPACT_ATOMS: atom_id res chain seq x y z
N MET A 1 -9.45 38.99 -22.15
CA MET A 1 -8.38 38.03 -21.79
C MET A 1 -8.95 36.76 -21.15
N SER A 2 -9.97 36.13 -21.77
CA SER A 2 -10.73 35.02 -21.13
C SER A 2 -10.31 33.62 -21.56
N MET A 3 -9.54 33.46 -22.65
CA MET A 3 -9.11 32.13 -23.13
C MET A 3 -7.83 31.63 -22.44
N GLY A 4 -6.99 32.52 -21.89
CA GLY A 4 -5.75 32.14 -21.20
C GLY A 4 -6.00 31.45 -19.85
N PHE A 5 -6.98 31.93 -19.09
CA PHE A 5 -7.38 31.32 -17.82
C PHE A 5 -7.90 29.89 -18.01
N HIS A 6 -8.79 29.66 -18.98
CA HIS A 6 -9.39 28.34 -19.20
C HIS A 6 -8.36 27.26 -19.60
N GLN A 7 -7.35 27.63 -20.39
CA GLN A 7 -6.24 26.73 -20.79
C GLN A 7 -5.30 26.40 -19.61
N GLN A 8 -5.10 27.33 -18.68
CA GLN A 8 -4.27 27.11 -17.50
C GLN A 8 -4.95 26.17 -16.49
N HIS A 9 -6.25 26.34 -16.27
CA HIS A 9 -7.03 25.45 -15.39
C HIS A 9 -7.08 24.01 -15.90
N THR A 10 -7.24 23.79 -17.21
CA THR A 10 -7.26 22.44 -17.80
C THR A 10 -5.90 21.75 -17.75
N HIS A 11 -4.80 22.48 -17.98
CA HIS A 11 -3.44 21.93 -17.93
C HIS A 11 -3.06 21.42 -16.52
N ILE A 12 -3.58 22.08 -15.49
CA ILE A 12 -3.26 21.79 -14.10
C ILE A 12 -4.11 20.65 -13.53
N TRP A 13 -5.39 20.60 -13.85
CA TRP A 13 -6.22 19.43 -13.55
C TRP A 13 -5.65 18.16 -14.19
N LEU A 14 -5.20 18.26 -15.45
CA LEU A 14 -4.55 17.15 -16.14
C LEU A 14 -3.24 16.74 -15.46
N ALA A 15 -2.53 17.64 -14.77
CA ALA A 15 -1.29 17.30 -14.08
C ALA A 15 -1.53 16.43 -12.82
N VAL A 16 -2.65 16.61 -12.12
CA VAL A 16 -2.99 15.80 -10.93
C VAL A 16 -3.73 14.52 -11.33
N HIS A 17 -4.77 14.63 -12.18
CA HIS A 17 -5.47 13.46 -12.73
C HIS A 17 -4.59 12.62 -13.65
N GLY A 18 -3.59 13.21 -14.28
CA GLY A 18 -2.58 12.48 -15.05
C GLY A 18 -1.75 11.52 -14.19
N GLN A 19 -1.71 11.70 -12.87
CA GLN A 19 -1.05 10.77 -11.95
C GLN A 19 -1.94 9.59 -11.54
N PHE A 20 -3.26 9.68 -11.74
CA PHE A 20 -4.18 8.57 -11.45
C PHE A 20 -3.92 7.38 -12.37
N ALA A 21 -3.85 7.60 -13.69
CA ALA A 21 -3.67 6.53 -14.67
C ALA A 21 -2.40 5.68 -14.42
N PRO A 22 -1.21 6.26 -14.19
CA PRO A 22 -0.03 5.47 -13.86
C PRO A 22 -0.18 4.78 -12.49
N ALA A 23 -0.75 5.42 -11.47
CA ALA A 23 -0.96 4.77 -10.17
C ALA A 23 -1.91 3.55 -10.27
N SER A 24 -3.04 3.70 -10.95
CA SER A 24 -4.00 2.62 -11.21
C SER A 24 -3.39 1.54 -12.11
N GLY A 25 -2.62 1.93 -13.12
CA GLY A 25 -1.93 1.00 -14.02
C GLY A 25 -0.89 0.17 -13.28
N THR A 26 -0.07 0.79 -12.44
CA THR A 26 0.90 0.09 -11.59
C THR A 26 0.19 -0.87 -10.63
N ALA A 27 -0.90 -0.45 -9.98
CA ALA A 27 -1.68 -1.34 -9.13
C ALA A 27 -2.20 -2.57 -9.89
N ALA A 28 -2.76 -2.37 -11.08
CA ALA A 28 -3.28 -3.46 -11.91
C ALA A 28 -2.16 -4.42 -12.37
N VAL A 29 -1.01 -3.88 -12.82
CA VAL A 29 0.13 -4.69 -13.25
C VAL A 29 0.71 -5.49 -12.08
N CYS A 30 0.92 -4.86 -10.92
CA CYS A 30 1.39 -5.55 -9.72
C CYS A 30 0.43 -6.67 -9.33
N ARG A 31 -0.89 -6.43 -9.42
CA ARG A 31 -1.90 -7.45 -9.11
C ARG A 31 -1.87 -8.62 -10.08
N ILE A 32 -1.68 -8.37 -11.38
CA ILE A 32 -1.56 -9.43 -12.40
C ILE A 32 -0.30 -10.26 -12.14
N ILE A 33 0.84 -9.62 -11.91
CA ILE A 33 2.11 -10.31 -11.62
C ILE A 33 1.96 -11.17 -10.36
N GLU A 34 1.36 -10.61 -9.31
CA GLU A 34 1.08 -11.32 -8.07
C GLU A 34 0.21 -12.56 -8.32
N PHE A 35 -0.90 -12.43 -9.07
CA PHE A 35 -1.74 -13.58 -9.41
C PHE A 35 -0.96 -14.66 -10.17
N VAL A 36 -0.09 -14.29 -11.10
CA VAL A 36 0.75 -15.26 -11.84
C VAL A 36 1.72 -15.98 -10.89
N ILE A 37 2.30 -15.28 -9.92
CA ILE A 37 3.20 -15.89 -8.93
C ILE A 37 2.41 -16.82 -7.99
N LEU A 38 1.33 -16.33 -7.39
CA LEU A 38 0.50 -17.09 -6.43
C LEU A 38 -0.15 -18.31 -7.07
N PHE A 39 -0.56 -18.23 -8.34
CA PHE A 39 -1.17 -19.37 -9.02
C PHE A 39 -0.19 -20.54 -9.22
N ASN A 40 1.11 -20.26 -9.25
CA ASN A 40 2.16 -21.27 -9.41
C ASN A 40 2.81 -21.68 -8.08
N ASP A 41 2.40 -21.08 -6.96
CA ASP A 41 2.98 -21.34 -5.65
C ASP A 41 2.08 -22.29 -4.85
N SER A 42 2.55 -23.52 -4.62
CA SER A 42 1.84 -24.53 -3.83
C SER A 42 1.81 -24.19 -2.33
N THR A 43 2.61 -23.23 -1.88
CA THR A 43 2.67 -22.75 -0.50
C THR A 43 1.85 -21.48 -0.27
N ALA A 44 1.30 -20.88 -1.32
CA ALA A 44 0.45 -19.71 -1.22
C ALA A 44 -0.84 -20.05 -0.46
N THR A 45 -0.91 -19.59 0.79
CA THR A 45 -2.15 -19.64 1.58
C THR A 45 -2.72 -18.23 1.72
N PRO A 46 -4.04 -18.08 1.98
CA PRO A 46 -4.66 -16.77 2.19
C PRO A 46 -4.06 -15.95 3.34
N PHE A 47 -3.27 -16.59 4.20
CA PHE A 47 -2.70 -16.04 5.42
C PHE A 47 -1.21 -15.68 5.28
N ILE A 48 -0.57 -15.98 4.15
CA ILE A 48 0.80 -15.58 3.90
C ILE A 48 0.78 -14.27 3.12
N MET A 49 1.19 -13.19 3.77
CA MET A 49 1.22 -11.87 3.17
C MET A 49 2.44 -11.72 2.24
N HIS A 50 2.20 -11.64 0.93
CA HIS A 50 3.28 -11.46 -0.05
C HIS A 50 3.65 -9.98 -0.21
N PRO A 51 4.94 -9.64 -0.42
CA PRO A 51 5.38 -8.24 -0.55
C PRO A 51 4.66 -7.43 -1.63
N LEU A 52 4.24 -8.09 -2.72
CA LEU A 52 3.49 -7.45 -3.81
C LEU A 52 2.06 -7.04 -3.42
N MET A 53 1.46 -7.65 -2.39
CA MET A 53 0.17 -7.24 -1.85
C MET A 53 0.25 -5.83 -1.28
N PHE A 54 1.35 -5.50 -0.59
CA PHE A 54 1.56 -4.18 -0.03
C PHE A 54 1.72 -3.12 -1.13
N VAL A 55 2.55 -3.41 -2.14
CA VAL A 55 2.77 -2.50 -3.27
C VAL A 55 1.46 -2.25 -4.02
N THR A 56 0.71 -3.31 -4.31
CA THR A 56 -0.60 -3.21 -4.97
C THR A 56 -1.59 -2.39 -4.14
N GLY A 57 -1.69 -2.68 -2.83
CA GLY A 57 -2.57 -1.97 -1.91
C GLY A 57 -2.24 -0.48 -1.82
N PHE A 58 -0.96 -0.12 -1.77
CA PHE A 58 -0.51 1.28 -1.77
C PHE A 58 -0.91 2.01 -3.04
N PHE A 59 -0.60 1.46 -4.23
CA PHE A 59 -0.93 2.11 -5.49
C PHE A 59 -2.44 2.18 -5.75
N ALA A 60 -3.21 1.17 -5.31
CA ALA A 60 -4.67 1.21 -5.36
C ALA A 60 -5.25 2.30 -4.45
N THR A 61 -4.73 2.43 -3.22
CA THR A 61 -5.14 3.49 -2.28
C THR A 61 -4.80 4.87 -2.82
N LEU A 62 -3.59 5.04 -3.38
CA LEU A 62 -3.15 6.26 -4.02
C LEU A 62 -4.04 6.63 -5.22
N ALA A 63 -4.37 5.66 -6.07
CA ALA A 63 -5.28 5.88 -7.19
C ALA A 63 -6.67 6.35 -6.71
N GLY A 64 -7.20 5.77 -5.63
CA GLY A 64 -8.45 6.21 -5.01
C GLY A 64 -8.39 7.66 -4.53
N TYR A 65 -7.33 8.04 -3.80
CA TYR A 65 -7.14 9.42 -3.35
C TYR A 65 -7.01 10.41 -4.51
N LEU A 66 -6.23 10.07 -5.53
CA LEU A 66 -6.05 10.92 -6.71
C LEU A 66 -7.34 11.06 -7.53
N LEU A 67 -8.19 10.03 -7.57
CA LEU A 67 -9.50 10.08 -8.24
C LEU A 67 -10.51 10.95 -7.45
N MET A 68 -10.61 10.75 -6.14
CA MET A 68 -11.69 11.36 -5.34
C MET A 68 -11.36 12.78 -4.85
N VAL A 69 -10.10 13.08 -4.54
CA VAL A 69 -9.72 14.33 -3.87
C VAL A 69 -9.19 15.39 -4.85
N SER A 70 -8.89 15.03 -6.10
CA SER A 70 -8.44 15.99 -7.11
C SER A 70 -9.60 16.69 -7.83
N THR A 71 -10.53 17.31 -7.11
CA THR A 71 -11.59 18.09 -7.76
C THR A 71 -11.06 19.37 -8.42
N ASN A 72 -11.73 19.82 -9.49
CA ASN A 72 -11.37 21.05 -10.19
C ASN A 72 -11.42 22.27 -9.26
N GLU A 73 -12.47 22.37 -8.45
CA GLU A 73 -12.66 23.45 -7.47
C GLU A 73 -11.51 23.55 -6.46
N GLN A 74 -11.06 22.43 -5.87
CA GLN A 74 -9.98 22.44 -4.89
C GLN A 74 -8.64 22.85 -5.52
N THR A 75 -8.39 22.38 -6.75
CA THR A 75 -7.17 22.72 -7.48
C THR A 75 -7.14 24.20 -7.87
N ASN A 76 -8.30 24.77 -8.22
CA ASN A 76 -8.43 26.20 -8.50
C ASN A 76 -8.23 27.06 -7.25
N TYR A 77 -8.78 26.65 -6.11
CA TYR A 77 -8.58 27.34 -4.85
C TYR A 77 -7.10 27.39 -4.42
N LEU A 78 -6.35 26.30 -4.63
CA LEU A 78 -4.92 26.26 -4.35
C LEU A 78 -4.12 27.23 -5.23
N MET A 79 -4.53 27.40 -6.49
CA MET A 79 -3.89 28.36 -7.39
C MET A 79 -4.16 29.80 -6.97
N ASP A 80 -5.36 30.12 -6.51
CA ASP A 80 -5.68 31.46 -6.00
C ASP A 80 -4.79 31.81 -4.79
N LEU A 81 -4.44 30.82 -3.98
CA LEU A 81 -3.49 30.92 -2.87
C LEU A 81 -2.01 30.85 -3.29
N HIS A 82 -1.71 30.78 -4.60
CA HIS A 82 -0.36 30.65 -5.15
C HIS A 82 0.41 29.42 -4.62
N LEU A 83 -0.31 28.33 -4.31
CA LEU A 83 0.28 27.08 -3.86
C LEU A 83 0.65 26.18 -5.05
N ASP A 84 1.81 25.53 -4.94
CA ASP A 84 2.29 24.63 -5.98
C ASP A 84 1.47 23.33 -6.02
N VAL A 85 1.02 22.97 -7.22
CA VAL A 85 0.22 21.76 -7.49
C VAL A 85 1.05 20.49 -7.24
N GLY A 86 2.38 20.57 -7.39
CA GLY A 86 3.29 19.47 -7.04
C GLY A 86 3.22 19.12 -5.56
N SER A 87 3.24 20.13 -4.69
CA SER A 87 3.09 19.95 -3.23
C SER A 87 1.75 19.32 -2.84
N TYR A 88 0.67 19.65 -3.57
CA TYR A 88 -0.63 19.02 -3.41
C TYR A 88 -0.57 17.53 -3.73
N GLY A 89 0.05 17.14 -4.85
CA GLY A 89 0.25 15.73 -5.22
C GLY A 89 1.09 14.95 -4.19
N ILE A 90 2.14 15.55 -3.63
CA ILE A 90 2.98 14.93 -2.60
C ILE A 90 2.18 14.69 -1.31
N THR A 91 1.28 15.61 -0.96
CA THR A 91 0.40 15.46 0.21
C THR A 91 -0.50 14.23 0.07
N HIS A 92 -1.08 14.01 -1.12
CA HIS A 92 -1.90 12.81 -1.39
C HIS A 92 -1.10 11.52 -1.28
N ARG A 93 0.14 11.50 -1.77
CA ARG A 93 1.04 10.35 -1.63
C ARG A 93 1.34 10.04 -0.17
N SER A 94 1.50 11.07 0.66
CA SER A 94 1.76 10.93 2.10
C SER A 94 0.54 10.35 2.82
N PHE A 95 -0.66 10.84 2.51
CA PHE A 95 -1.90 10.27 3.04
C PHE A 95 -2.12 8.82 2.59
N ALA A 96 -1.91 8.51 1.30
CA ALA A 96 -2.01 7.15 0.80
C ALA A 96 -1.03 6.21 1.52
N PHE A 97 0.21 6.66 1.74
CA PHE A 97 1.21 5.89 2.48
C PHE A 97 0.76 5.62 3.91
N LEU A 98 0.34 6.64 4.65
CA LEU A 98 -0.15 6.49 6.03
C LEU A 98 -1.33 5.53 6.12
N THR A 99 -2.32 5.65 5.21
CA THR A 99 -3.49 4.77 5.18
C THR A 99 -3.11 3.32 4.89
N SER A 100 -2.18 3.09 3.95
CA SER A 100 -1.69 1.74 3.64
C SER A 100 -0.87 1.14 4.80
N THR A 101 0.00 1.93 5.44
CA THR A 101 0.76 1.49 6.62
C THR A 101 -0.15 1.20 7.81
N PHE A 102 -1.16 2.04 8.05
CA PHE A 102 -2.14 1.82 9.10
C PHE A 102 -2.96 0.55 8.87
N SER A 103 -3.43 0.34 7.63
CA SER A 103 -4.12 -0.88 7.24
C SER A 103 -3.25 -2.12 7.47
N LEU A 104 -1.97 -2.06 7.09
CA LEU A 104 -1.01 -3.14 7.33
C LEU A 104 -0.83 -3.40 8.84
N ALA A 105 -0.65 -2.34 9.64
CA ALA A 105 -0.50 -2.46 11.08
C ALA A 105 -1.73 -3.12 11.73
N MET A 106 -2.94 -2.80 11.26
CA MET A 106 -4.17 -3.43 11.73
C MET A 106 -4.26 -4.91 11.35
N VAL A 107 -3.82 -5.31 10.14
CA VAL A 107 -3.79 -6.73 9.74
C VAL A 107 -2.78 -7.50 10.60
N VAL A 108 -1.58 -6.97 10.79
CA VAL A 108 -0.56 -7.59 11.65
C VAL A 108 -1.03 -7.70 13.10
N LEU A 109 -1.67 -6.65 13.62
CA LEU A 109 -2.25 -6.67 14.97
C LEU A 109 -3.36 -7.73 15.08
N TYR A 110 -4.21 -7.85 14.07
CA TYR A 110 -5.26 -8.87 14.02
C TYR A 110 -4.67 -10.29 14.04
N GLU A 111 -3.62 -10.56 13.26
CA GLU A 111 -2.94 -11.86 13.30
C GLU A 111 -2.27 -12.13 14.64
N ALA A 112 -1.60 -11.14 15.22
CA ALA A 112 -0.98 -11.27 16.53
C ALA A 112 -1.99 -11.60 17.64
N VAL A 113 -3.15 -10.95 17.62
CA VAL A 113 -4.24 -11.22 18.58
C VAL A 113 -4.83 -12.62 18.38
N ASN A 114 -5.09 -13.02 17.14
CA ASN A 114 -5.65 -14.35 16.86
C ASN A 114 -4.68 -15.48 17.19
N TYR A 115 -3.37 -15.27 16.96
CA TYR A 115 -2.34 -16.22 17.35
C TYR A 115 -2.31 -16.40 18.87
N MET A 116 -2.40 -15.32 19.64
CA MET A 116 -2.46 -15.37 21.11
C MET A 116 -3.78 -15.94 21.65
N ALA A 117 -4.88 -15.83 20.90
CA ALA A 117 -6.18 -16.35 21.27
C ALA A 117 -6.38 -17.84 20.93
N SER A 118 -5.48 -18.44 20.14
CA SER A 118 -5.51 -19.88 19.87
C SER A 118 -5.21 -20.63 21.18
N PRO A 119 -6.14 -21.42 21.73
CA PRO A 119 -5.79 -22.30 22.82
C PRO A 119 -4.75 -23.26 22.28
N VAL A 120 -3.55 -23.25 22.87
CA VAL A 120 -2.63 -24.38 22.79
C VAL A 120 -3.40 -25.57 23.37
N SER A 121 -4.12 -26.29 22.51
CA SER A 121 -4.72 -27.56 22.85
C SER A 121 -3.57 -28.49 23.16
N ALA A 122 -3.42 -28.83 24.43
CA ALA A 122 -2.36 -29.62 25.00
C ALA A 122 -2.33 -31.09 24.53
N ASP A 123 -2.93 -31.45 23.39
CA ASP A 123 -3.10 -32.83 22.95
C ASP A 123 -2.96 -32.97 21.42
N VAL A 124 -1.76 -32.84 20.87
CA VAL A 124 -1.39 -33.44 19.57
C VAL A 124 0.05 -33.95 19.63
N GLU A 125 0.26 -35.11 20.25
CA GLU A 125 1.36 -36.01 19.88
C GLU A 125 1.02 -36.69 18.54
N VAL A 126 1.20 -36.02 17.40
CA VAL A 126 1.42 -36.69 16.11
C VAL A 126 2.21 -35.76 15.18
N GLY A 127 3.45 -36.14 14.87
CA GLY A 127 4.13 -35.75 13.62
C GLY A 127 4.82 -34.38 13.60
N LEU A 128 5.88 -34.22 14.39
CA LEU A 128 6.94 -33.25 14.12
C LEU A 128 7.63 -33.59 12.79
N GLU A 129 7.25 -32.92 11.70
CA GLU A 129 8.17 -32.60 10.61
C GLU A 129 8.23 -31.08 10.44
N SER A 130 9.18 -30.50 11.17
CA SER A 130 9.99 -29.32 10.84
C SER A 130 9.36 -28.24 9.94
N PHE A 131 8.69 -27.27 10.57
CA PHE A 131 8.71 -25.89 10.07
C PHE A 131 9.85 -25.15 10.78
N GLU A 132 11.05 -25.19 10.18
CA GLU A 132 12.20 -24.39 10.65
C GLU A 132 11.92 -22.91 10.39
N PHE A 133 11.69 -22.14 11.46
CA PHE A 133 11.85 -20.70 11.42
C PHE A 133 13.36 -20.39 11.28
N PRO A 134 13.79 -19.48 10.38
CA PRO A 134 15.18 -19.06 10.32
C PRO A 134 15.52 -18.31 11.62
N ASN A 135 16.30 -18.99 12.49
CA ASN A 135 16.81 -18.45 13.74
C ASN A 135 17.79 -17.29 13.46
N TYR A 136 17.39 -16.07 13.80
CA TYR A 136 18.32 -14.96 13.94
C TYR A 136 18.97 -15.05 15.33
N GLU A 137 19.99 -15.91 15.48
CA GLU A 137 20.76 -15.98 16.73
C GLU A 137 21.67 -14.74 16.88
N CYS A 138 21.30 -13.84 17.80
CA CYS A 138 22.21 -12.82 18.32
C CYS A 138 23.21 -13.50 19.26
N ARG A 139 24.37 -13.87 18.73
CA ARG A 139 25.47 -14.48 19.48
C ARG A 139 26.22 -13.41 20.28
N ILE A 140 25.82 -13.19 21.54
CA ILE A 140 26.63 -12.44 22.51
C ILE A 140 27.77 -13.38 22.94
N SER A 141 28.99 -13.11 22.46
CA SER A 141 30.19 -13.82 22.89
C SER A 141 30.67 -13.24 24.22
N GLU A 142 30.46 -13.96 25.32
CA GLU A 142 31.24 -13.73 26.54
C GLU A 142 32.54 -14.55 26.44
N SER A 143 33.63 -13.84 26.17
CA SER A 143 34.98 -14.38 26.29
C SER A 143 35.51 -14.15 27.70
N SER A 144 35.84 -15.27 28.35
CA SER A 144 36.85 -15.49 29.41
C SER A 144 36.71 -14.79 30.75
#